data_AF-A0A943GG92-F1
#
_entry.id   AF-A0A943GG92-F1
#
_cell.length_a   1.000
_cell.length_b   1.000
_cell.length_c   1.000
_cell.angle_alpha   90.00
_cell.angle_beta   90.00
_cell.angle_gamma   90.00
#
_symmetry.space_group_name_H-M   'P 1'
#
loop_
_entity.id
_entity.type
_entity.pdbx_description
1 polymer ?
#
loop_
_entity_poly.entity_id
_entity_poly.type
_entity_poly.pdbx_seq_one_letter_code
_entity_poly.pdbx_strand_id
1 'polypeptide(L)'
;MSAQDYDVDKGVPQESSLLTSSAPRTDATPQAAAPEFPAVYKESRWPLIAVLIGPAIYLAFLLVPFADSTVTQRGGLAIILVAAWYWGTGCIPSGYVMAVPVFGTAFLPGMKFGEILQTLIHPSLPMLLGPALIVCMWSRWGFTRRMALFVLGKVGTSVRVQAVTWLLLATCISFVAANVVIAIALTPIVLEMLKAVGYDSPSKLLKSKSAMLIIIAVGIGASLGGFLTPMAGGQAAITWTQLCTTLGYTVPMAPFAARLALPVFLSIIPVALLFGMFFPSDVKRFEGSEDYFLDELKRMGPLSRAELWGVVIFLFAIILPFTQPLWQPIVPQGIDINPNIIFATITCLLALIPAPDKGAAVKPSEYQKGE
;
A
#
# COMPACT_ATOMS: atom_id res chain seq x y z
N MET A 1 31.17 -34.59 27.95
CA MET A 1 32.34 -33.91 28.54
C MET A 1 32.11 -32.41 28.33
N SER A 2 31.16 -31.88 29.10
CA SER A 2 31.29 -31.04 30.29
C SER A 2 31.18 -29.56 29.93
N ALA A 3 30.08 -28.98 30.41
CA ALA A 3 29.86 -27.55 30.52
C ALA A 3 30.98 -26.86 31.30
N GLN A 4 31.23 -25.59 30.99
CA GLN A 4 31.78 -24.63 31.94
C GLN A 4 31.10 -23.28 31.74
N ASP A 5 30.25 -22.95 32.71
CA ASP A 5 29.86 -21.60 33.08
C ASP A 5 31.10 -20.76 33.43
N TYR A 6 31.07 -19.46 33.13
CA TYR A 6 31.75 -18.47 33.95
C TYR A 6 30.97 -17.15 33.98
N ASP A 7 30.84 -16.67 35.21
CA ASP A 7 29.95 -15.63 35.71
C ASP A 7 30.71 -14.31 35.94
N VAL A 8 30.00 -13.20 35.71
CA VAL A 8 29.96 -11.90 36.43
C VAL A 8 31.20 -10.98 36.60
N ASP A 9 30.89 -9.70 36.37
CA ASP A 9 31.48 -8.43 36.86
C ASP A 9 32.98 -8.18 36.73
N LYS A 10 33.34 -7.19 35.88
CA LYS A 10 34.31 -6.13 36.23
C LYS A 10 34.00 -4.80 35.52
N GLY A 11 33.54 -3.82 36.30
CA GLY A 11 34.22 -2.54 36.46
C GLY A 11 34.03 -1.45 35.40
N VAL A 12 33.01 -0.62 35.59
CA VAL A 12 32.91 0.75 35.08
C VAL A 12 33.83 1.67 35.92
N PRO A 13 34.61 2.61 35.34
CA PRO A 13 35.27 3.66 36.12
C PRO A 13 34.30 4.80 36.45
N GLN A 14 34.20 5.12 37.74
CA GLN A 14 33.58 6.33 38.28
C GLN A 14 34.45 7.56 38.01
N GLU A 15 33.85 8.63 37.48
CA GLU A 15 34.31 10.00 37.74
C GLU A 15 33.22 10.73 38.52
N SER A 16 33.59 11.14 39.73
CA SER A 16 32.77 11.88 40.66
C SER A 16 32.93 13.39 40.46
N SER A 17 31.83 14.08 40.75
CA SER A 17 31.75 15.41 41.37
C SER A 17 32.31 16.59 40.57
N LEU A 18 31.41 17.49 40.18
CA LEU A 18 31.44 18.89 40.60
C LEU A 18 30.11 19.56 40.21
N LEU A 19 29.63 20.43 41.11
CA LEU A 19 28.54 21.41 40.97
C LEU A 19 27.14 20.98 41.47
N THR A 20 27.02 20.89 42.79
CA THR A 20 25.83 21.36 43.52
C THR A 20 25.75 22.89 43.47
N SER A 21 24.68 23.42 42.90
CA SER A 21 24.21 24.79 43.16
C SER A 21 22.68 24.79 43.13
N SER A 22 22.08 24.92 44.30
CA SER A 22 20.65 25.02 44.56
C SER A 22 20.07 26.37 44.13
N ALA A 23 19.08 26.34 43.24
CA ALA A 23 18.07 27.39 43.12
C ALA A 23 16.71 26.72 42.81
N PRO A 24 15.60 27.16 43.42
CA PRO A 24 14.31 26.45 43.35
C PRO A 24 13.59 26.81 42.04
N ARG A 25 13.34 25.80 41.19
CA ARG A 25 12.33 25.92 40.12
C ARG A 25 10.99 25.45 40.67
N THR A 26 10.18 26.41 41.07
CA THR A 26 8.72 26.28 41.14
C THR A 26 8.17 26.07 39.72
N ASP A 27 7.02 25.39 39.66
CA ASP A 27 6.16 25.14 38.51
C ASP A 27 6.52 23.93 37.63
N ALA A 28 6.47 22.74 38.24
CA ALA A 28 6.18 21.51 37.50
C ALA A 28 4.68 21.46 37.19
N THR A 29 4.32 21.76 35.94
CA THR A 29 3.05 21.32 35.36
C THR A 29 2.89 19.81 35.56
N PRO A 30 1.69 19.30 35.91
CA PRO A 30 1.50 17.86 36.03
C PRO A 30 1.80 17.24 34.67
N GLN A 31 2.85 16.42 34.64
CA GLN A 31 3.23 15.61 33.49
C GLN A 31 2.00 14.77 33.14
N ALA A 32 1.34 15.12 32.03
CA ALA A 32 0.13 14.45 31.58
C ALA A 32 0.45 12.95 31.51
N ALA A 33 -0.28 12.14 32.29
CA ALA A 33 -0.13 10.71 32.31
C ALA A 33 -0.18 10.18 30.87
N ALA A 34 0.82 9.39 30.49
CA ALA A 34 0.83 8.72 29.20
C ALA A 34 -0.52 8.00 29.01
N PRO A 35 -1.17 8.12 27.84
CA PRO A 35 -2.47 7.51 27.63
C PRO A 35 -2.36 6.00 27.89
N GLU A 36 -3.09 5.51 28.90
CA GLU A 36 -3.23 4.08 29.13
C GLU A 36 -3.86 3.46 27.87
N PHE A 37 -3.06 2.67 27.15
CA PHE A 37 -3.54 1.85 26.05
C PHE A 37 -4.62 0.91 26.61
N PRO A 38 -5.82 0.86 26.01
CA PRO A 38 -6.85 -0.06 26.48
C PRO A 38 -6.30 -1.49 26.44
N ALA A 39 -6.54 -2.21 27.53
CA ALA A 39 -6.01 -3.53 27.84
C ALA A 39 -5.88 -4.45 26.61
N VAL A 40 -4.70 -5.07 26.50
CA VAL A 40 -4.32 -6.15 25.58
C VAL A 40 -5.56 -6.92 25.12
N TYR A 41 -5.90 -6.79 23.83
CA TYR A 41 -6.92 -7.61 23.18
C TYR A 41 -6.66 -9.07 23.57
N LYS A 42 -7.62 -9.71 24.25
CA LYS A 42 -7.53 -11.14 24.57
C LYS A 42 -7.39 -11.88 23.24
N GLU A 43 -6.22 -12.44 22.97
CA GLU A 43 -5.98 -13.10 21.68
C GLU A 43 -7.01 -14.21 21.49
N SER A 44 -7.87 -14.01 20.48
CA SER A 44 -8.88 -14.99 20.12
C SER A 44 -8.18 -16.29 19.71
N ARG A 45 -8.72 -17.45 20.06
CA ARG A 45 -8.21 -18.75 19.58
C ARG A 45 -8.58 -19.01 18.11
N TRP A 46 -9.43 -18.16 17.55
CA TRP A 46 -9.94 -18.30 16.19
C TRP A 46 -8.86 -18.35 15.09
N PRO A 47 -7.80 -17.52 15.12
CA PRO A 47 -6.73 -17.57 14.12
C PRO A 47 -6.03 -18.93 14.11
N LEU A 48 -5.79 -19.53 15.29
CA LEU A 48 -5.17 -20.85 15.38
C LEU A 48 -6.05 -21.94 14.76
N ILE A 49 -7.35 -21.92 15.06
CA ILE A 49 -8.32 -22.88 14.50
C ILE A 49 -8.41 -22.68 12.98
N ALA A 50 -8.51 -21.45 12.50
CA ALA A 50 -8.58 -21.12 11.08
C ALA A 50 -7.33 -21.59 10.32
N VAL A 51 -6.15 -21.48 10.91
CA VAL A 51 -4.90 -22.02 10.32
C VAL A 51 -4.95 -23.54 10.20
N LEU A 52 -5.45 -24.25 11.21
CA LEU A 52 -5.52 -25.73 11.18
C LEU A 52 -6.60 -26.28 10.22
N ILE A 53 -7.61 -25.48 9.89
CA ILE A 53 -8.64 -25.88 8.92
C ILE A 53 -8.04 -26.03 7.50
N GLY A 54 -7.02 -25.24 7.14
CA GLY A 54 -6.36 -25.37 5.83
C GLY A 54 -5.76 -26.76 5.58
N PRO A 55 -4.83 -27.27 6.40
CA PRO A 55 -4.30 -28.62 6.25
C PRO A 55 -5.38 -29.68 6.35
N ALA A 56 -6.41 -29.48 7.18
CA ALA A 56 -7.54 -30.40 7.27
C ALA A 56 -8.32 -30.49 5.95
N ILE A 57 -8.61 -29.35 5.29
CA ILE A 57 -9.22 -29.33 3.95
C ILE A 57 -8.31 -30.08 2.97
N TYR A 58 -7.00 -29.80 2.99
CA TYR A 58 -6.05 -30.45 2.08
C TYR A 58 -6.03 -31.98 2.24
N LEU A 59 -5.90 -32.47 3.47
CA LEU A 59 -5.89 -33.89 3.78
C LEU A 59 -7.23 -34.56 3.48
N ALA A 60 -8.36 -33.92 3.78
CA ALA A 60 -9.68 -34.45 3.50
C ALA A 60 -9.87 -34.72 2.00
N PHE A 61 -9.49 -33.77 1.13
CA PHE A 61 -9.58 -33.94 -0.31
C PHE A 61 -8.58 -34.97 -0.86
N LEU A 62 -7.39 -35.11 -0.26
CA LEU A 62 -6.47 -36.18 -0.67
C LEU A 62 -6.99 -37.58 -0.32
N LEU A 63 -7.54 -37.75 0.89
CA LEU A 63 -7.96 -39.04 1.45
C LEU A 63 -9.33 -39.50 0.97
N VAL A 64 -10.27 -38.60 0.67
CA VAL A 64 -11.62 -38.94 0.24
C VAL A 64 -11.70 -38.91 -1.30
N PRO A 65 -11.72 -40.06 -1.98
CA PRO A 65 -11.96 -40.10 -3.41
C PRO A 65 -13.41 -39.68 -3.71
N PHE A 66 -13.60 -38.80 -4.69
CA PHE A 66 -14.91 -38.44 -5.22
C PHE A 66 -14.83 -38.33 -6.74
N ALA A 67 -15.90 -38.74 -7.44
CA ALA A 67 -16.06 -38.61 -8.89
C ALA A 67 -14.88 -39.13 -9.73
N ASP A 68 -14.41 -40.37 -9.47
CA ASP A 68 -13.32 -41.04 -10.20
C ASP A 68 -12.04 -40.18 -10.43
N SER A 69 -11.79 -39.26 -9.51
CA SER A 69 -10.70 -38.30 -9.63
C SER A 69 -9.34 -38.89 -9.24
N THR A 70 -8.27 -38.40 -9.88
CA THR A 70 -6.89 -38.72 -9.50
C THR A 70 -6.46 -37.97 -8.24
N VAL A 71 -5.43 -38.45 -7.55
CA VAL A 71 -4.83 -37.78 -6.38
C VAL A 71 -4.42 -36.33 -6.74
N THR A 72 -3.84 -36.14 -7.91
CA THR A 72 -3.40 -34.83 -8.40
C THR A 72 -4.58 -33.87 -8.64
N GLN A 73 -5.68 -34.34 -9.21
CA GLN A 73 -6.89 -33.52 -9.41
C GLN A 73 -7.49 -33.07 -8.08
N ARG A 74 -7.61 -33.98 -7.10
CA ARG A 74 -8.11 -33.64 -5.76
C ARG A 74 -7.18 -32.69 -5.03
N GLY A 75 -5.87 -32.94 -5.11
CA GLY A 75 -4.85 -32.05 -4.54
C GLY A 75 -4.88 -30.65 -5.14
N GLY A 76 -5.06 -30.51 -6.45
CA GLY A 76 -5.21 -29.22 -7.12
C GLY A 76 -6.42 -28.43 -6.62
N LEU A 77 -7.59 -29.06 -6.51
CA LEU A 77 -8.78 -28.43 -5.96
C LEU A 77 -8.59 -28.05 -4.48
N ALA A 78 -7.96 -28.94 -3.71
CA ALA A 78 -7.68 -28.71 -2.30
C ALA A 78 -6.80 -27.47 -2.09
N ILE A 79 -5.76 -27.29 -2.90
CA ILE A 79 -4.88 -26.12 -2.87
C ILE A 79 -5.67 -24.82 -3.09
N ILE A 80 -6.56 -24.80 -4.08
CA ILE A 80 -7.42 -23.65 -4.37
C ILE A 80 -8.31 -23.33 -3.16
N LEU A 81 -8.94 -24.35 -2.57
CA LEU A 81 -9.82 -24.18 -1.41
C LEU A 81 -9.06 -23.71 -0.15
N VAL A 82 -7.85 -24.22 0.09
CA VAL A 82 -7.01 -23.79 1.20
C VAL A 82 -6.55 -22.34 1.00
N ALA A 83 -6.13 -21.97 -0.20
CA ALA A 83 -5.77 -20.58 -0.51
C ALA A 83 -6.97 -19.64 -0.33
N ALA A 84 -8.15 -20.03 -0.85
CA ALA A 84 -9.39 -19.29 -0.67
C ALA A 84 -9.80 -19.16 0.80
N TRP A 85 -9.62 -20.22 1.60
CA TRP A 85 -9.89 -20.21 3.03
C TRP A 85 -8.98 -19.24 3.78
N TYR A 86 -7.67 -19.27 3.54
CA TYR A 86 -6.73 -18.35 4.19
C TYR A 86 -6.92 -16.91 3.75
N TRP A 87 -7.21 -16.66 2.47
CA TRP A 87 -7.55 -15.31 2.01
C TRP A 87 -8.89 -14.83 2.58
N GLY A 88 -9.89 -15.69 2.67
CA GLY A 88 -11.20 -15.33 3.22
C GLY A 88 -11.20 -15.08 4.72
N THR A 89 -10.36 -15.82 5.47
CA THR A 89 -10.23 -15.66 6.93
C THR A 89 -9.19 -14.63 7.35
N GLY A 90 -8.23 -14.30 6.47
CA GLY A 90 -7.12 -13.38 6.78
C GLY A 90 -6.20 -13.88 7.90
N CYS A 91 -6.25 -15.17 8.27
CA CYS A 91 -5.49 -15.72 9.39
C CYS A 91 -3.99 -15.84 9.09
N ILE A 92 -3.62 -15.86 7.81
CA ILE A 92 -2.23 -15.84 7.32
C ILE A 92 -2.07 -14.60 6.45
N PRO A 93 -0.98 -13.81 6.60
CA PRO A 93 -0.79 -12.64 5.75
C PRO A 93 -0.79 -13.03 4.28
N SER A 94 -1.50 -12.26 3.44
CA SER A 94 -1.82 -12.62 2.05
C SER A 94 -0.60 -13.04 1.21
N GLY A 95 0.57 -12.46 1.46
CA GLY A 95 1.81 -12.82 0.77
C GLY A 95 2.29 -14.25 1.06
N TYR A 96 2.13 -14.74 2.29
CA TYR A 96 2.51 -16.10 2.68
C TYR A 96 1.55 -17.16 2.13
N VAL A 97 0.30 -16.79 1.82
CA VAL A 97 -0.67 -17.71 1.21
C VAL A 97 -0.18 -18.21 -0.17
N MET A 98 0.69 -17.46 -0.85
CA MET A 98 1.33 -17.92 -2.10
C MET A 98 2.20 -19.17 -1.92
N ALA A 99 2.59 -19.50 -0.69
CA ALA A 99 3.31 -20.74 -0.38
C ALA A 99 2.41 -21.99 -0.47
N VAL A 100 1.08 -21.83 -0.33
CA VAL A 100 0.12 -22.94 -0.37
C VAL A 100 0.19 -23.71 -1.69
N PRO A 101 0.11 -23.08 -2.89
CA PRO A 101 0.28 -23.82 -4.13
C PRO A 101 1.68 -24.42 -4.28
N VAL A 102 2.74 -23.75 -3.81
CA VAL A 102 4.12 -24.25 -3.90
C VAL A 102 4.32 -25.53 -3.11
N PHE A 103 3.98 -25.52 -1.82
CA PHE A 103 4.15 -26.67 -0.95
C PHE A 103 3.04 -27.70 -1.15
N GLY A 104 1.82 -27.26 -1.43
CA GLY A 104 0.69 -28.15 -1.66
C GLY A 104 0.83 -28.98 -2.94
N THR A 105 1.48 -28.47 -3.98
CA THR A 105 1.74 -29.26 -5.20
C THR A 105 2.99 -30.14 -5.07
N ALA A 106 3.94 -29.82 -4.19
CA ALA A 106 5.17 -30.59 -3.98
C ALA A 106 4.91 -32.05 -3.55
N PHE A 107 3.75 -32.32 -2.93
CA PHE A 107 3.35 -33.65 -2.49
C PHE A 107 2.45 -34.40 -3.49
N LEU A 108 2.20 -33.84 -4.68
CA LEU A 108 1.33 -34.46 -5.68
C LEU A 108 2.13 -35.24 -6.73
N PRO A 109 1.68 -36.45 -7.13
CA PRO A 109 2.32 -37.22 -8.19
C PRO A 109 2.41 -36.44 -9.51
N GLY A 110 3.60 -36.46 -10.12
CA GLY A 110 3.84 -35.86 -11.44
C GLY A 110 4.15 -34.36 -11.43
N MET A 111 4.10 -33.69 -10.28
CA MET A 111 4.38 -32.25 -10.18
C MET A 111 5.85 -32.02 -9.82
N LYS A 112 6.63 -31.41 -10.72
CA LYS A 112 8.02 -31.04 -10.44
C LYS A 112 8.09 -29.67 -9.77
N PHE A 113 8.79 -29.60 -8.63
CA PHE A 113 8.96 -28.37 -7.85
C PHE A 113 9.46 -27.18 -8.68
N GLY A 114 10.42 -27.39 -9.59
CA GLY A 114 10.95 -26.33 -10.46
C GLY A 114 9.92 -25.77 -11.45
N GLU A 115 9.04 -26.63 -12.01
CA GLU A 115 7.97 -26.20 -12.92
C GLU A 115 6.91 -25.39 -12.17
N ILE A 116 6.60 -25.76 -10.92
CA ILE A 116 5.69 -25.01 -10.05
C ILE A 116 6.24 -23.62 -9.74
N LEU A 117 7.53 -23.51 -9.39
CA LEU A 117 8.15 -22.22 -9.08
C LEU A 117 8.09 -21.23 -10.25
N GLN A 118 8.15 -21.71 -11.49
CA GLN A 118 8.02 -20.87 -12.68
C GLN A 118 6.64 -20.20 -12.78
N THR A 119 5.61 -20.78 -12.16
CA THR A 119 4.25 -20.21 -12.17
C THR A 119 4.08 -19.03 -11.20
N LEU A 120 5.04 -18.82 -10.28
CA LEU A 120 4.96 -17.74 -9.29
C LEU A 120 5.25 -16.35 -9.87
N ILE A 121 6.04 -16.28 -10.93
CA ILE A 121 6.43 -15.01 -11.55
C ILE A 121 5.64 -14.84 -12.83
N HIS A 122 4.51 -14.13 -12.72
CA HIS A 122 3.73 -13.77 -13.88
C HIS A 122 4.49 -12.72 -14.73
N PRO A 123 4.50 -12.82 -16.07
CA PRO A 123 5.21 -11.86 -16.94
C PRO A 123 4.78 -10.40 -16.78
N SER A 124 3.56 -10.16 -16.29
CA SER A 124 3.04 -8.82 -16.01
C SER A 124 3.44 -8.24 -14.65
N LEU A 125 4.18 -8.98 -13.82
CA LEU A 125 4.61 -8.52 -12.51
C LEU A 125 5.40 -7.18 -12.56
N PRO A 126 6.32 -6.94 -13.53
CA PRO A 126 7.03 -5.67 -13.59
C PRO A 126 6.13 -4.46 -13.85
N MET A 127 5.06 -4.64 -14.62
CA MET A 127 4.07 -3.58 -14.88
C MET A 127 3.25 -3.23 -13.63
N LEU A 128 3.14 -4.14 -12.66
CA LEU A 128 2.52 -3.87 -11.35
C LEU A 128 3.52 -3.26 -10.35
N LEU A 129 4.75 -3.79 -10.31
CA LEU A 129 5.77 -3.36 -9.35
C LEU A 129 6.39 -2.00 -9.70
N GLY A 130 6.60 -1.70 -10.98
CA GLY A 130 7.29 -0.48 -11.37
C GLY A 130 6.58 0.82 -10.98
N PRO A 131 5.28 0.98 -11.30
CA PRO A 131 4.52 2.15 -10.87
C PRO A 131 4.41 2.25 -9.35
N ALA A 132 4.28 1.13 -8.64
CA ALA A 132 4.34 1.09 -7.18
C ALA A 132 5.66 1.66 -6.63
N LEU A 133 6.80 1.26 -7.20
CA LEU A 133 8.11 1.76 -6.78
C LEU A 133 8.32 3.24 -7.11
N ILE A 134 7.77 3.73 -8.22
CA ILE A 134 7.76 5.16 -8.53
C ILE A 134 7.04 5.96 -7.43
N VAL A 135 5.87 5.50 -6.97
CA VAL A 135 5.16 6.19 -5.89
C VAL A 135 5.87 6.08 -4.54
N CYS A 136 6.52 4.96 -4.25
CA CYS A 136 7.39 4.86 -3.08
C CYS A 136 8.49 5.93 -3.11
N MET A 137 9.08 6.19 -4.29
CA MET A 137 10.08 7.26 -4.46
C MET A 137 9.46 8.65 -4.30
N TRP A 138 8.28 8.92 -4.86
CA TRP A 138 7.57 10.18 -4.61
C TRP A 138 7.28 10.43 -3.14
N SER A 139 6.92 9.38 -2.41
CA SER A 139 6.64 9.45 -0.99
C SER A 139 7.92 9.73 -0.21
N ARG A 140 9.04 9.07 -0.58
CA ARG A 140 10.37 9.30 0.00
C ARG A 140 10.90 10.72 -0.27
N TRP A 141 10.65 11.29 -1.45
CA TRP A 141 11.12 12.62 -1.83
C TRP A 141 10.17 13.76 -1.44
N GLY A 142 9.01 13.44 -0.85
CA GLY A 142 8.03 14.42 -0.40
C GLY A 142 7.07 14.92 -1.48
N PHE A 143 7.19 14.47 -2.73
CA PHE A 143 6.31 14.90 -3.82
C PHE A 143 4.84 14.53 -3.54
N THR A 144 4.57 13.31 -3.08
CA THR A 144 3.20 12.88 -2.73
C THR A 144 2.59 13.81 -1.69
N ARG A 145 3.36 14.19 -0.67
CA ARG A 145 2.95 15.11 0.38
C ARG A 145 2.66 16.50 -0.18
N ARG A 146 3.57 17.05 -0.98
CA ARG A 146 3.38 18.35 -1.63
C ARG A 146 2.12 18.39 -2.48
N MET A 147 1.90 17.37 -3.31
CA MET A 147 0.73 17.29 -4.18
C MET A 147 -0.57 17.24 -3.36
N ALA A 148 -0.62 16.42 -2.31
CA ALA A 148 -1.78 16.34 -1.43
C ALA A 148 -2.06 17.70 -0.75
N LEU A 149 -1.04 18.31 -0.13
CA LEU A 149 -1.17 19.62 0.53
C LEU A 149 -1.61 20.73 -0.45
N PHE A 150 -1.12 20.70 -1.69
CA PHE A 150 -1.51 21.67 -2.72
C PHE A 150 -2.98 21.54 -3.14
N VAL A 151 -3.46 20.30 -3.33
CA VAL A 151 -4.88 20.06 -3.67
C VAL A 151 -5.77 20.45 -2.50
N LEU A 152 -5.37 20.08 -1.28
CA LEU A 152 -6.18 20.29 -0.08
C LEU A 152 -6.13 21.71 0.45
N GLY A 153 -5.04 22.45 0.25
CA GLY A 153 -4.97 23.89 0.56
C GLY A 153 -5.85 24.75 -0.34
N LYS A 154 -6.45 24.18 -1.40
CA LYS A 154 -7.48 24.82 -2.23
C LYS A 154 -8.90 24.40 -1.86
N VAL A 155 -9.03 23.50 -0.90
CA VAL A 155 -10.29 22.90 -0.49
C VAL A 155 -10.67 23.49 0.85
N GLY A 156 -11.90 24.00 0.95
CA GLY A 156 -12.37 24.60 2.19
C GLY A 156 -12.43 23.63 3.37
N THR A 157 -12.75 24.16 4.54
CA THR A 157 -12.78 23.41 5.82
C THR A 157 -13.95 22.42 5.97
N SER A 158 -14.82 22.27 4.96
CA SER A 158 -15.98 21.38 5.03
C SER A 158 -15.56 19.91 5.02
N VAL A 159 -15.97 19.14 6.03
CA VAL A 159 -15.65 17.70 6.17
C VAL A 159 -16.10 16.91 4.94
N ARG A 160 -17.29 17.20 4.42
CA ARG A 160 -17.85 16.51 3.25
C ARG A 160 -17.06 16.82 1.99
N VAL A 161 -16.66 18.08 1.81
CA VAL A 161 -15.84 18.47 0.65
C VAL A 161 -14.48 17.81 0.75
N GLN A 162 -13.86 17.80 1.94
CA GLN A 162 -12.60 17.10 2.15
C GLN A 162 -12.72 15.59 1.90
N ALA A 163 -13.77 14.94 2.36
CA ALA A 163 -14.02 13.52 2.10
C ALA A 163 -14.08 13.23 0.58
N VAL A 164 -14.84 14.03 -0.17
CA VAL A 164 -14.90 13.91 -1.64
C VAL A 164 -13.55 14.20 -2.29
N THR A 165 -12.84 15.24 -1.85
CA THR A 165 -11.52 15.58 -2.38
C THR A 165 -10.50 14.47 -2.13
N TRP A 166 -10.46 13.91 -0.92
CA TRP A 166 -9.56 12.80 -0.58
C TRP A 166 -9.87 11.55 -1.39
N LEU A 167 -11.15 11.23 -1.57
CA LEU A 167 -11.58 10.12 -2.42
C LEU A 167 -11.14 10.32 -3.87
N LEU A 168 -11.42 11.49 -4.45
CA LEU A 168 -11.06 11.79 -5.84
C LEU A 168 -9.54 11.86 -6.02
N LEU A 169 -8.82 12.47 -5.09
CA LEU A 169 -7.36 12.54 -5.10
C LEU A 169 -6.75 11.12 -5.08
N ALA A 170 -7.17 10.28 -4.13
CA ALA A 170 -6.69 8.91 -4.04
C ALA A 170 -7.04 8.09 -5.29
N THR A 171 -8.24 8.27 -5.84
CA THR A 171 -8.68 7.62 -7.09
C THR A 171 -7.79 8.03 -8.26
N CYS A 172 -7.56 9.33 -8.45
CA CYS A 172 -6.75 9.86 -9.56
C CYS A 172 -5.29 9.39 -9.50
N ILE A 173 -4.69 9.39 -8.30
CA ILE A 173 -3.31 8.93 -8.13
C ILE A 173 -3.23 7.40 -8.31
N SER A 174 -4.27 6.67 -7.91
CA SER A 174 -4.29 5.21 -8.06
C SER A 174 -4.57 4.73 -9.48
N PHE A 175 -4.82 5.61 -10.47
CA PHE A 175 -4.85 5.22 -11.88
C PHE A 175 -3.52 4.75 -12.44
N VAL A 176 -2.45 5.15 -11.80
CA VAL A 176 -1.09 5.06 -12.32
C VAL A 176 -0.17 4.34 -11.35
N ALA A 177 -0.73 3.79 -10.27
CA ALA A 177 0.01 3.15 -9.20
C ALA A 177 -0.87 2.17 -8.42
N ALA A 178 -0.23 1.23 -7.74
CA ALA A 178 -0.92 0.20 -6.97
C ALA A 178 -1.76 0.78 -5.81
N ASN A 179 -3.01 0.33 -5.71
CA ASN A 179 -3.99 0.75 -4.69
C ASN A 179 -3.41 0.80 -3.26
N VAL A 180 -2.72 -0.27 -2.85
CA VAL A 180 -2.14 -0.39 -1.50
C VAL A 180 -1.05 0.66 -1.27
N VAL A 181 -0.23 0.96 -2.29
CA VAL A 181 0.84 1.96 -2.18
C VAL A 181 0.25 3.36 -2.02
N ILE A 182 -0.84 3.67 -2.74
CA ILE A 182 -1.52 4.97 -2.60
C ILE A 182 -2.14 5.12 -1.22
N ALA A 183 -2.80 4.07 -0.71
CA ALA A 183 -3.34 4.07 0.64
C ALA A 183 -2.23 4.31 1.68
N ILE A 184 -1.10 3.60 1.58
CA ILE A 184 0.04 3.77 2.49
C ILE A 184 0.65 5.18 2.38
N ALA A 185 0.74 5.74 1.18
CA ALA A 185 1.37 7.04 0.96
C ALA A 185 0.50 8.21 1.46
N LEU A 186 -0.83 8.12 1.32
CA LEU A 186 -1.76 9.19 1.71
C LEU A 186 -2.19 9.13 3.18
N THR A 187 -2.25 7.93 3.77
CA THR A 187 -2.75 7.75 5.16
C THR A 187 -1.97 8.58 6.19
N PRO A 188 -0.62 8.63 6.19
CA PRO A 188 0.11 9.46 7.15
C PRO A 188 -0.24 10.95 7.02
N ILE A 189 -0.47 11.44 5.80
CA ILE A 189 -0.82 12.84 5.55
C ILE A 189 -2.21 13.15 6.12
N VAL A 190 -3.18 12.24 5.93
CA VAL A 190 -4.50 12.34 6.54
C VAL A 190 -4.41 12.36 8.06
N LEU A 191 -3.65 11.44 8.64
CA LEU A 191 -3.51 11.33 10.09
C LEU A 191 -2.88 12.59 10.68
N GLU A 192 -1.83 13.13 10.06
CA GLU A 192 -1.21 14.39 10.51
C GLU A 192 -2.19 15.58 10.43
N MET A 193 -3.02 15.67 9.38
CA MET A 193 -4.07 16.69 9.34
C MET A 193 -5.12 16.49 10.43
N LEU A 194 -5.60 15.26 10.63
CA LEU A 194 -6.60 14.97 11.66
C LEU A 194 -6.06 15.29 13.07
N LYS A 195 -4.77 15.01 13.32
CA LYS A 195 -4.09 15.43 14.55
C LYS A 195 -4.10 16.96 14.71
N ALA A 196 -3.79 17.71 13.65
CA ALA A 196 -3.80 19.18 13.68
C ALA A 196 -5.17 19.79 14.00
N VAL A 197 -6.26 19.09 13.67
CA VAL A 197 -7.65 19.50 13.96
C VAL A 197 -8.18 18.92 15.28
N GLY A 198 -7.32 18.32 16.11
CA GLY A 198 -7.65 17.86 17.46
C GLY A 198 -7.98 16.38 17.60
N TYR A 199 -7.79 15.57 16.55
CA TYR A 199 -7.88 14.10 16.62
C TYR A 199 -6.49 13.49 16.82
N ASP A 200 -5.90 13.80 17.98
CA ASP A 200 -4.53 13.45 18.39
C ASP A 200 -4.33 12.00 18.85
N SER A 201 -5.42 11.26 19.13
CA SER A 201 -5.37 9.94 19.75
C SER A 201 -6.22 8.91 19.00
N PRO A 202 -5.81 7.63 18.97
CA PRO A 202 -6.57 6.56 18.30
C PRO A 202 -8.02 6.45 18.79
N SER A 203 -8.25 6.67 20.09
CA SER A 203 -9.58 6.61 20.69
C SER A 203 -10.50 7.73 20.18
N LYS A 204 -9.99 8.94 19.96
CA LYS A 204 -10.74 10.05 19.35
C LYS A 204 -11.00 9.81 17.87
N LEU A 205 -10.04 9.25 17.14
CA LEU A 205 -10.21 8.89 15.73
C LEU A 205 -11.33 7.86 15.54
N LEU A 206 -11.27 6.74 16.27
CA LEU A 206 -12.25 5.65 16.16
C LEU A 206 -13.67 6.05 16.59
N LYS A 207 -13.80 7.01 17.51
CA LYS A 207 -15.11 7.52 17.96
C LYS A 207 -15.69 8.59 17.04
N SER A 208 -14.88 9.22 16.18
CA SER A 208 -15.31 10.31 15.31
C SER A 208 -15.72 9.80 13.94
N LYS A 209 -17.00 9.96 13.59
CA LYS A 209 -17.48 9.61 12.24
C LYS A 209 -16.85 10.50 11.18
N SER A 210 -16.57 11.77 11.49
CA SER A 210 -15.94 12.69 10.54
C SER A 210 -14.49 12.33 10.24
N ALA A 211 -13.71 11.92 11.24
CA ALA A 211 -12.33 11.48 11.03
C ALA A 211 -12.28 10.15 10.26
N MET A 212 -13.11 9.19 10.67
CA MET A 212 -13.24 7.91 9.97
C MET A 212 -13.73 8.07 8.54
N LEU A 213 -14.62 9.04 8.28
CA LEU A 213 -15.10 9.33 6.93
C LEU A 213 -13.94 9.69 5.99
N ILE A 214 -12.99 10.53 6.42
CA ILE A 214 -11.83 10.87 5.60
C ILE A 214 -10.90 9.68 5.39
N ILE A 215 -10.63 8.89 6.44
CA ILE A 215 -9.77 7.71 6.34
C ILE A 215 -10.37 6.69 5.37
N ILE A 216 -11.68 6.44 5.48
CA ILE A 216 -12.43 5.56 4.57
C ILE A 216 -12.42 6.13 3.14
N ALA A 217 -12.52 7.46 2.99
CA ALA A 217 -12.46 8.13 1.69
C ALA A 217 -11.18 7.77 0.92
N VAL A 218 -10.03 7.82 1.61
CA VAL A 218 -8.73 7.48 1.02
C VAL A 218 -8.67 5.99 0.68
N GLY A 219 -9.12 5.10 1.56
CA GLY A 219 -9.11 3.65 1.30
C GLY A 219 -9.99 3.25 0.12
N ILE A 220 -11.21 3.80 0.05
CA ILE A 220 -12.14 3.57 -1.06
C ILE A 220 -11.58 4.20 -2.34
N GLY A 221 -11.13 5.45 -2.29
CA GLY A 221 -10.58 6.14 -3.45
C GLY A 221 -9.37 5.41 -4.04
N ALA A 222 -8.42 4.99 -3.20
CA ALA A 222 -7.27 4.19 -3.63
C ALA A 222 -7.70 2.85 -4.25
N SER A 223 -8.79 2.23 -3.77
CA SER A 223 -9.30 0.98 -4.36
C SER A 223 -9.97 1.20 -5.72
N LEU A 224 -10.69 2.31 -5.88
CA LEU A 224 -11.44 2.65 -7.09
C LEU A 224 -10.54 3.06 -8.26
N GLY A 225 -9.37 3.65 -8.01
CA GLY A 225 -8.44 4.01 -9.09
C GLY A 225 -7.82 2.78 -9.80
N GLY A 226 -7.78 1.64 -9.12
CA GLY A 226 -7.22 0.37 -9.62
C GLY A 226 -7.79 -0.15 -10.95
N PHE A 227 -8.93 0.36 -11.40
CA PHE A 227 -9.63 -0.13 -12.59
C PHE A 227 -9.23 0.58 -13.89
N LEU A 228 -8.59 1.75 -13.83
CA LEU A 228 -8.41 2.58 -15.04
C LEU A 228 -7.33 2.04 -15.98
N THR A 229 -6.23 1.55 -15.42
CA THR A 229 -5.09 1.10 -16.23
C THR A 229 -4.64 -0.29 -15.79
N PRO A 230 -4.01 -1.06 -16.69
CA PRO A 230 -3.42 -2.35 -16.32
C PRO A 230 -2.35 -2.24 -15.23
N MET A 231 -1.82 -1.04 -14.99
CA MET A 231 -0.74 -0.74 -14.04
C MET A 231 -1.27 -0.49 -12.62
N ALA A 232 -2.54 -0.14 -12.51
CA ALA A 232 -3.16 0.35 -11.28
C ALA A 232 -3.49 -0.76 -10.27
N GLY A 233 -3.81 -1.96 -10.76
CA GLY A 233 -4.19 -3.08 -9.88
C GLY A 233 -3.90 -4.44 -10.49
N GLY A 234 -3.62 -5.43 -9.63
CA GLY A 234 -3.34 -6.80 -10.06
C GLY A 234 -4.49 -7.42 -10.85
N GLN A 235 -5.74 -7.11 -10.48
CA GLN A 235 -6.93 -7.56 -11.23
C GLN A 235 -6.95 -6.99 -12.66
N ALA A 236 -6.74 -5.68 -12.81
CA ALA A 236 -6.67 -5.03 -14.13
C ALA A 236 -5.53 -5.58 -14.98
N ALA A 237 -4.36 -5.84 -14.37
CA ALA A 237 -3.21 -6.46 -15.04
C ALA A 237 -3.53 -7.87 -15.57
N ILE A 238 -4.17 -8.71 -14.75
CA ILE A 238 -4.55 -10.07 -15.14
C ILE A 238 -5.63 -10.03 -16.24
N THR A 239 -6.68 -9.22 -16.07
CA THR A 239 -7.74 -9.05 -17.08
C THR A 239 -7.17 -8.58 -18.41
N TRP A 240 -6.26 -7.62 -18.38
CA TRP A 240 -5.55 -7.15 -19.56
C TRP A 240 -4.76 -8.27 -20.24
N THR A 241 -3.95 -9.01 -19.48
CA THR A 241 -3.12 -10.08 -20.05
C THR A 241 -4.00 -11.15 -20.66
N GLN A 242 -5.08 -11.53 -19.99
CA GLN A 242 -6.04 -12.50 -20.51
C GLN A 242 -6.74 -11.99 -21.78
N LEU A 243 -7.05 -10.70 -21.87
CA LEU A 243 -7.62 -10.09 -23.07
C LEU A 243 -6.64 -10.18 -24.24
N CYS A 244 -5.37 -9.83 -24.03
CA CYS A 244 -4.32 -9.94 -25.05
C CYS A 244 -4.13 -11.40 -25.50
N THR A 245 -4.10 -12.36 -24.57
CA THR A 245 -3.99 -13.78 -24.89
C THR A 245 -5.20 -14.28 -25.69
N THR A 246 -6.41 -13.86 -25.34
CA THR A 246 -7.64 -14.29 -26.01
C THR A 246 -7.75 -13.71 -27.42
N LEU A 247 -7.31 -12.46 -27.62
CA LEU A 247 -7.33 -11.79 -28.92
C LEU A 247 -6.15 -12.17 -29.83
N GLY A 248 -5.10 -12.76 -29.28
CA GLY A 248 -3.88 -13.13 -30.01
C GLY A 248 -2.98 -11.94 -30.38
N TYR A 249 -3.25 -10.74 -29.87
CA TYR A 249 -2.42 -9.55 -30.07
C TYR A 249 -2.41 -8.66 -28.83
N THR A 250 -1.34 -7.87 -28.66
CA THR A 250 -1.22 -6.90 -27.56
C THR A 250 -2.15 -5.71 -27.80
N VAL A 251 -3.18 -5.58 -26.95
CA VAL A 251 -4.04 -4.39 -26.95
C VAL A 251 -3.19 -3.19 -26.52
N PRO A 252 -3.24 -2.02 -27.17
CA PRO A 252 -2.49 -0.85 -26.69
C PRO A 252 -3.15 -0.19 -25.47
N MET A 253 -2.35 0.40 -24.56
CA MET A 253 -2.84 0.91 -23.27
C MET A 253 -3.85 2.05 -23.41
N ALA A 254 -3.62 2.95 -24.36
CA ALA A 254 -4.50 4.09 -24.59
C ALA A 254 -5.93 3.70 -25.01
N PRO A 255 -6.16 2.84 -26.04
CA PRO A 255 -7.48 2.33 -26.39
C PRO A 255 -8.22 1.65 -25.25
N PHE A 256 -7.53 0.84 -24.45
CA PHE A 256 -8.14 0.18 -23.29
C PHE A 256 -8.54 1.19 -22.22
N ALA A 257 -7.63 2.10 -21.86
CA ALA A 257 -7.91 3.14 -20.87
C ALA A 257 -9.09 4.02 -21.31
N ALA A 258 -9.11 4.43 -22.59
CA ALA A 258 -10.15 5.29 -23.13
C ALA A 258 -11.51 4.60 -23.29
N ARG A 259 -11.55 3.33 -23.74
CA ARG A 259 -12.81 2.65 -24.08
C ARG A 259 -13.40 1.85 -22.93
N LEU A 260 -12.56 1.19 -22.13
CA LEU A 260 -13.03 0.37 -21.02
C LEU A 260 -13.05 1.18 -19.73
N ALA A 261 -12.02 1.99 -19.53
CA ALA A 261 -11.68 2.48 -18.21
C ALA A 261 -12.25 3.88 -17.92
N LEU A 262 -12.30 4.77 -18.93
CA LEU A 262 -12.96 6.07 -18.81
C LEU A 262 -14.45 5.96 -18.42
N PRO A 263 -15.27 5.05 -19.00
CA PRO A 263 -16.63 4.84 -18.52
C PRO A 263 -16.71 4.40 -17.05
N VAL A 264 -15.78 3.53 -16.61
CA VAL A 264 -15.67 3.12 -15.21
C VAL A 264 -15.33 4.32 -14.32
N PHE A 265 -14.41 5.20 -14.74
CA PHE A 265 -14.11 6.42 -14.01
C PHE A 265 -15.31 7.36 -13.88
N LEU A 266 -16.06 7.56 -14.96
CA LEU A 266 -17.30 8.35 -14.91
C LEU A 266 -18.34 7.74 -13.96
N SER A 267 -18.36 6.41 -13.81
CA SER A 267 -19.22 5.73 -12.84
C SER A 267 -18.82 5.96 -11.37
N ILE A 268 -17.58 6.40 -11.10
CA ILE A 268 -17.10 6.72 -9.75
C ILE A 268 -17.63 8.08 -9.28
N ILE A 269 -17.91 9.02 -10.20
CA ILE A 269 -18.40 10.36 -9.84
C ILE A 269 -19.68 10.28 -8.97
N PRO A 270 -20.71 9.50 -9.34
CA PRO A 270 -21.85 9.25 -8.46
C PRO A 270 -21.46 8.69 -7.08
N VAL A 271 -20.53 7.73 -7.01
CA VAL A 271 -20.08 7.14 -5.75
C VAL A 271 -19.43 8.19 -4.86
N ALA A 272 -18.58 9.06 -5.41
CA ALA A 272 -17.98 10.17 -4.70
C ALA A 272 -19.04 11.17 -4.16
N LEU A 273 -20.04 11.49 -4.97
CA LEU A 273 -21.15 12.37 -4.57
C LEU A 273 -22.01 11.75 -3.46
N LEU A 274 -22.35 10.45 -3.58
CA LEU A 274 -23.07 9.70 -2.56
C LEU A 274 -22.28 9.64 -1.25
N PHE A 275 -20.96 9.46 -1.35
CA PHE A 275 -20.05 9.47 -0.21
C PHE A 275 -20.11 10.82 0.54
N GLY A 276 -20.07 11.94 -0.18
CA GLY A 276 -20.20 13.28 0.40
C GLY A 276 -21.61 13.61 0.91
N MET A 277 -22.66 12.98 0.37
CA MET A 277 -24.06 13.31 0.68
C MET A 277 -24.65 12.50 1.83
N PHE A 278 -24.41 11.19 1.87
CA PHE A 278 -25.13 10.26 2.76
C PHE A 278 -24.33 9.77 3.95
N PHE A 279 -22.99 9.81 3.90
CA PHE A 279 -22.22 9.29 5.02
C PHE A 279 -22.29 10.23 6.23
N PRO A 280 -22.47 9.66 7.45
CA PRO A 280 -22.64 10.45 8.65
C PRO A 280 -21.34 11.20 9.01
N SER A 281 -21.49 12.46 9.41
CA SER A 281 -20.42 13.32 9.90
C SER A 281 -20.85 13.97 11.20
N ASP A 282 -20.07 13.81 12.27
CA ASP A 282 -20.41 14.40 13.58
C ASP A 282 -20.09 15.90 13.64
N VAL A 283 -19.08 16.34 12.87
CA VAL A 283 -18.75 17.76 12.67
C VAL A 283 -18.92 18.16 11.21
N LYS A 284 -19.34 19.42 10.98
CA LYS A 284 -19.54 19.98 9.64
C LYS A 284 -18.25 20.57 9.06
N ARG A 285 -17.34 21.06 9.90
CA ARG A 285 -16.10 21.72 9.49
C ARG A 285 -14.92 21.27 10.35
N PHE A 286 -13.76 21.20 9.71
CA PHE A 286 -12.45 21.07 10.33
C PHE A 286 -11.79 22.46 10.36
N GLU A 287 -12.06 23.21 11.42
CA GLU A 287 -11.50 24.56 11.59
C GLU A 287 -9.97 24.49 11.69
N GLY A 288 -9.27 25.41 11.01
CA GLY A 288 -7.80 25.43 10.96
C GLY A 288 -7.15 24.43 9.98
N SER A 289 -7.92 23.57 9.29
CA SER A 289 -7.33 22.60 8.36
C SER A 289 -6.68 23.26 7.12
N GLU A 290 -7.27 24.35 6.63
CA GLU A 290 -6.78 25.07 5.44
C GLU A 290 -5.44 25.76 5.74
N ASP A 291 -5.37 26.49 6.85
CA ASP A 291 -4.15 27.15 7.32
C ASP A 291 -3.04 26.12 7.56
N TYR A 292 -3.37 24.98 8.15
CA TYR A 292 -2.43 23.87 8.33
C TYR A 292 -1.83 23.40 6.99
N PHE A 293 -2.66 23.18 5.97
CA PHE A 293 -2.16 22.73 4.66
C PHE A 293 -1.30 23.76 3.97
N LEU A 294 -1.71 25.03 3.99
CA LEU A 294 -0.97 26.12 3.37
C LEU A 294 0.36 26.38 4.08
N ASP A 295 0.38 26.33 5.40
CA ASP A 295 1.60 26.56 6.18
C ASP A 295 2.56 25.39 6.06
N GLU A 296 2.08 24.15 6.05
CA GLU A 296 2.93 22.99 5.82
C GLU A 296 3.50 22.98 4.39
N LEU A 297 2.70 23.38 3.39
CA LEU A 297 3.17 23.53 2.01
C LEU A 297 4.24 24.63 1.89
N LYS A 298 4.08 25.76 2.59
CA LYS A 298 5.10 26.83 2.66
C LYS A 298 6.37 26.33 3.34
N ARG A 299 6.27 25.56 4.43
CA ARG A 299 7.41 24.97 5.14
C ARG A 299 8.22 24.01 4.28
N MET A 300 7.58 23.30 3.35
CA MET A 300 8.26 22.43 2.39
C MET A 300 9.13 23.19 1.36
N GLY A 301 9.00 24.52 1.26
CA GLY A 301 9.81 25.33 0.35
C GLY A 301 9.56 25.05 -1.14
N PRO A 302 10.44 25.52 -2.04
CA PRO A 302 10.32 25.28 -3.49
C PRO A 302 10.53 23.81 -3.87
N LEU A 303 10.08 23.45 -5.08
CA LEU A 303 10.18 22.09 -5.61
C LEU A 303 11.66 21.65 -5.66
N SER A 304 11.97 20.53 -5.01
CA SER A 304 13.34 20.03 -4.97
C SER A 304 13.74 19.41 -6.31
N ARG A 305 15.05 19.36 -6.60
CA ARG A 305 15.54 18.65 -7.81
C ARG A 305 15.12 17.18 -7.82
N ALA A 306 15.03 16.55 -6.64
CA ALA A 306 14.59 15.17 -6.49
C ALA A 306 13.12 15.00 -6.87
N GLU A 307 12.26 15.86 -6.33
CA GLU A 307 10.84 15.90 -6.66
C GLU A 307 10.65 16.10 -8.17
N LEU A 308 11.42 17.00 -8.79
CA LEU A 308 11.38 17.23 -10.23
C LEU A 308 11.74 15.98 -11.02
N TRP A 309 12.87 15.33 -10.70
CA TRP A 309 13.28 14.09 -11.35
C TRP A 309 12.25 12.98 -11.17
N GLY A 310 11.62 12.89 -10.01
CA GLY A 310 10.54 11.94 -9.75
C GLY A 310 9.34 12.16 -10.65
N VAL A 311 8.96 13.41 -10.89
CA VAL A 311 7.88 13.75 -11.84
C VAL A 311 8.28 13.44 -13.27
N VAL A 312 9.50 13.83 -13.69
CA VAL A 312 9.97 13.58 -15.06
C VAL A 312 9.99 12.09 -15.38
N ILE A 313 10.58 11.26 -14.50
CA ILE A 313 10.68 9.81 -14.71
C ILE A 313 9.28 9.17 -14.74
N PHE A 314 8.38 9.61 -13.87
CA PHE A 314 7.00 9.16 -13.87
C PHE A 314 6.26 9.51 -15.18
N LEU A 315 6.44 10.74 -15.68
CA LEU A 315 5.86 11.15 -16.96
C LEU A 315 6.38 10.27 -18.10
N PHE A 316 7.67 9.95 -18.12
CA PHE A 316 8.21 8.97 -19.08
C PHE A 316 7.59 7.59 -18.90
N ALA A 317 7.43 7.13 -17.66
CA ALA A 317 6.85 5.82 -17.34
C ALA A 317 5.40 5.67 -17.80
N ILE A 318 4.64 6.76 -17.88
CA ILE A 318 3.27 6.76 -18.39
C ILE A 318 3.23 7.01 -19.90
N ILE A 319 3.92 8.05 -20.37
CA ILE A 319 3.84 8.48 -21.76
C ILE A 319 4.35 7.38 -22.69
N LEU A 320 5.45 6.71 -22.33
CA LEU A 320 6.08 5.74 -23.22
C LEU A 320 5.15 4.54 -23.52
N PRO A 321 4.52 3.85 -22.53
CA PRO A 321 3.53 2.81 -22.80
C PRO A 321 2.26 3.32 -23.48
N PHE A 322 1.76 4.52 -23.14
CA PHE A 322 0.53 5.05 -23.74
C PHE A 322 0.71 5.46 -25.20
N THR A 323 1.91 5.90 -25.57
CA THR A 323 2.27 6.28 -26.94
C THR A 323 2.84 5.11 -27.74
N GLN A 324 2.79 3.88 -27.21
CA GLN A 324 3.30 2.68 -27.86
C GLN A 324 2.95 2.57 -29.36
N PRO A 325 1.69 2.80 -29.79
CA PRO A 325 1.33 2.72 -31.21
C PRO A 325 2.10 3.69 -32.13
N LEU A 326 2.62 4.80 -31.60
CA LEU A 326 3.32 5.83 -32.38
C LEU A 326 4.77 5.46 -32.68
N TRP A 327 5.45 4.79 -31.74
CA TRP A 327 6.89 4.49 -31.86
C TRP A 327 7.18 3.01 -32.15
N GLN A 328 6.24 2.07 -31.87
CA GLN A 328 6.41 0.64 -32.18
C GLN A 328 6.78 0.38 -33.66
N PRO A 329 6.23 1.09 -34.67
CA PRO A 329 6.58 0.85 -36.08
C PRO A 329 8.05 1.14 -36.44
N ILE A 330 8.73 1.94 -35.62
CA ILE A 330 10.14 2.34 -35.84
C ILE A 330 11.10 1.28 -35.24
N VAL A 331 10.59 0.41 -34.36
CA VAL A 331 11.38 -0.60 -33.67
C VAL A 331 11.75 -1.73 -34.65
N PRO A 332 13.03 -2.17 -34.70
CA PRO A 332 13.45 -3.29 -35.54
C PRO A 332 12.64 -4.57 -35.30
N GLN A 333 12.35 -5.29 -36.39
CA GLN A 333 11.63 -6.56 -36.33
C GLN A 333 12.41 -7.57 -35.46
N GLY A 334 11.76 -8.09 -34.41
CA GLY A 334 12.35 -9.01 -33.43
C GLY A 334 12.50 -8.45 -32.01
N ILE A 335 12.32 -7.14 -31.81
CA ILE A 335 12.31 -6.52 -30.48
C ILE A 335 10.87 -6.26 -30.05
N ASP A 336 10.35 -7.07 -29.12
CA ASP A 336 9.03 -6.82 -28.51
C ASP A 336 9.17 -5.89 -27.30
N ILE A 337 9.08 -4.59 -27.54
CA ILE A 337 8.98 -3.61 -26.45
C ILE A 337 7.52 -3.55 -26.01
N ASN A 338 7.22 -4.25 -24.92
CA ASN A 338 5.91 -4.21 -24.27
C ASN A 338 5.95 -3.40 -22.96
N PRO A 339 4.80 -3.00 -22.41
CA PRO A 339 4.75 -2.22 -21.17
C PRO A 339 5.50 -2.85 -20.00
N ASN A 340 5.56 -4.19 -19.89
CA ASN A 340 6.26 -4.86 -18.80
C ASN A 340 7.77 -4.55 -18.81
N ILE A 341 8.41 -4.61 -19.99
CA ILE A 341 9.85 -4.30 -20.13
C ILE A 341 10.12 -2.82 -19.87
N ILE A 342 9.22 -1.93 -20.31
CA ILE A 342 9.33 -0.49 -20.05
C ILE A 342 9.34 -0.24 -18.54
N PHE A 343 8.36 -0.77 -17.80
CA PHE A 343 8.28 -0.58 -16.35
C PHE A 343 9.44 -1.26 -15.62
N ALA A 344 9.87 -2.45 -16.04
CA ALA A 344 11.05 -3.11 -15.47
C ALA A 344 12.29 -2.22 -15.60
N THR A 345 12.53 -1.68 -16.80
CA THR A 345 13.70 -0.84 -17.09
C THR A 345 13.69 0.43 -16.27
N ILE A 346 12.56 1.15 -16.25
CA ILE A 346 12.42 2.39 -15.48
C ILE A 346 12.62 2.14 -13.99
N THR A 347 12.12 1.02 -13.48
CA THR A 347 12.31 0.63 -12.08
C THR A 347 13.76 0.39 -11.74
N CYS A 348 14.49 -0.35 -12.59
CA CYS A 348 15.92 -0.58 -12.41
C CYS A 348 16.69 0.74 -12.46
N LEU A 349 16.35 1.65 -13.38
CA LEU A 349 16.97 2.97 -13.47
C LEU A 349 16.71 3.80 -12.22
N LEU A 350 15.48 3.78 -11.68
CA LEU A 350 15.13 4.48 -10.44
C LEU A 350 15.91 3.95 -9.24
N ALA A 351 16.15 2.63 -9.17
CA ALA A 351 16.94 2.04 -8.10
C ALA A 351 18.39 2.54 -8.09
N LEU A 352 18.91 3.00 -9.23
CA LEU A 352 20.27 3.56 -9.35
C LEU A 352 20.34 5.04 -8.95
N ILE A 353 19.21 5.74 -8.83
CA ILE A 353 19.19 7.17 -8.50
C ILE A 353 19.22 7.32 -6.97
N PRO A 354 20.31 7.84 -6.38
CA PRO A 354 20.37 8.05 -4.94
C PRO A 354 19.33 9.08 -4.51
N ALA A 355 18.61 8.80 -3.42
CA ALA A 355 17.75 9.81 -2.82
C ALA A 355 18.64 10.91 -2.20
N PRO A 356 18.32 12.20 -2.38
CA PRO A 356 19.02 13.25 -1.68
C PRO A 356 18.66 13.19 -0.20
N ASP A 357 19.61 12.73 0.60
CA ASP A 357 19.46 12.44 2.03
C ASP A 357 19.13 13.67 2.90
N LYS A 358 19.06 14.88 2.34
CA LYS A 358 18.73 16.11 3.09
C LYS A 358 17.24 16.29 3.39
N GLY A 359 16.34 15.61 2.70
CA GLY A 359 14.88 15.70 2.92
C GLY A 359 14.23 14.39 3.37
N ALA A 360 14.98 13.28 3.33
CA ALA A 360 14.51 11.93 3.65
C ALA A 360 15.04 11.46 5.00
N ALA A 361 15.27 12.38 5.95
CA ALA A 361 15.25 12.00 7.36
C ALA A 361 13.80 11.61 7.69
N VAL A 362 13.42 10.37 7.34
CA VAL A 362 12.45 9.65 8.15
C VAL A 362 13.09 9.69 9.53
N LYS A 363 12.69 10.66 10.37
CA LYS A 363 12.91 10.51 11.80
C LYS A 363 12.24 9.17 12.08
N PRO A 364 12.98 8.12 12.47
CA PRO A 364 12.30 6.94 12.97
C PRO A 364 11.45 7.48 14.11
N SER A 365 10.13 7.43 13.98
CA SER A 365 9.31 7.47 15.17
C SER A 365 9.82 6.28 15.96
N GLU A 366 10.41 6.52 17.13
CA GLU A 366 10.71 5.43 18.04
C GLU A 366 9.43 4.62 18.14
N TYR A 367 9.47 3.36 17.70
CA TYR A 367 8.39 2.44 17.94
C TYR A 367 8.41 2.21 19.45
N GLN A 368 7.69 3.06 20.19
CA GLN A 368 7.47 2.80 21.59
C GLN A 368 6.62 1.54 21.65
N LYS A 369 7.18 0.53 22.33
CA LYS A 369 6.56 -0.77 22.51
C LYS A 369 5.15 -0.56 23.09
N GLY A 370 4.11 -0.75 22.27
CA GLY A 370 2.72 -0.61 22.70
C GLY A 370 1.85 0.38 21.91
N GLU A 371 2.37 1.11 20.92
CA GLU A 371 1.57 1.95 19.99
C GLU A 371 1.00 1.21 18.78
#